data_AF-A0AB34TJ88-F1
#
_entry.id   AF-A0AB34TJ88-F1
#
_cell.length_a   1.000
_cell.length_b   1.000
_cell.length_c   1.000
_cell.angle_alpha   90.00
_cell.angle_beta   90.00
_cell.angle_gamma   90.00
#
_symmetry.space_group_name_H-M   'P 1'
#
loop_
_entity.id
_entity.type
_entity.pdbx_description
1 polymer ?
#
loop_
_entity_poly.entity_id
_entity_poly.type
_entity_poly.pdbx_seq_one_letter_code
_entity_poly.pdbx_strand_id
1 'polypeptide(L)'
;MSPVPDLATMQLLLRQGRWPASLSLGLLLAALLLLGVEPGLAMIAAGLLLLSIAAGIAQAYHAWRVELDAGLLQLLRDEGLDGEAAARRTDQLLHDSGLRRAPPDAPLRGWDLRWAGMRRLLLRQYLLTAVQFALLVIAVLWPQT
;
A
#
# COMPACT_ATOMS: atom_id res chain seq x y z
N MET A 1 24.23 -11.47 3.11
CA MET A 1 22.88 -11.46 2.53
C MET A 1 21.92 -11.78 3.64
N SER A 2 20.96 -10.91 3.98
CA SER A 2 19.96 -11.26 5.01
C SER A 2 19.12 -12.43 4.49
N PRO A 3 18.88 -13.48 5.31
CA PRO A 3 18.06 -14.59 4.88
C PRO A 3 16.68 -14.07 4.47
N VAL A 4 16.18 -14.60 3.37
CA VAL A 4 14.83 -14.30 2.87
C VAL A 4 13.86 -14.76 3.95
N PRO A 5 13.01 -13.87 4.49
CA PRO A 5 12.10 -14.25 5.56
C PRO A 5 11.15 -15.34 5.06
N ASP A 6 10.78 -16.28 5.94
CA ASP A 6 9.78 -17.28 5.60
C ASP A 6 8.43 -16.61 5.23
N LEU A 7 7.62 -17.30 4.42
CA LEU A 7 6.33 -16.83 3.92
C LEU A 7 5.41 -16.32 5.03
N ALA A 8 5.40 -17.01 6.17
CA ALA A 8 4.61 -16.60 7.34
C ALA A 8 5.05 -15.22 7.88
N THR A 9 6.37 -14.96 7.89
CA THR A 9 6.92 -13.67 8.32
C THR A 9 6.59 -12.57 7.31
N MET A 10 6.70 -12.87 6.01
CA MET A 10 6.33 -11.93 4.95
C MET A 10 4.84 -11.54 5.03
N GLN A 11 3.96 -12.53 5.20
CA GLN A 11 2.53 -12.32 5.35
C GLN A 11 2.23 -11.43 6.57
N LEU A 12 2.83 -11.73 7.73
CA LEU A 12 2.64 -10.96 8.95
C LEU A 12 3.03 -9.48 8.74
N LEU A 13 4.17 -9.23 8.09
CA LEU A 13 4.65 -7.88 7.79
C LEU A 13 3.70 -7.12 6.85
N LEU A 14 3.17 -7.76 5.81
CA LEU A 14 2.20 -7.09 4.93
C LEU A 14 0.87 -6.82 5.63
N ARG A 15 0.41 -7.70 6.53
CA ARG A 15 -0.80 -7.48 7.32
C ARG A 15 -0.70 -6.27 8.26
N GLN A 16 0.51 -5.87 8.66
CA GLN A 16 0.71 -4.63 9.42
C GLN A 16 0.28 -3.39 8.63
N GLY A 17 0.24 -3.45 7.29
CA GLY A 17 -0.27 -2.38 6.43
C GLY A 17 -1.75 -2.00 6.67
N ARG A 18 -2.50 -2.79 7.45
CA ARG A 18 -3.88 -2.44 7.85
C ARG A 18 -3.94 -1.22 8.76
N TRP A 19 -2.97 -1.07 9.68
CA TRP A 19 -2.93 0.07 10.60
C TRP A 19 -2.78 1.42 9.88
N PRO A 20 -1.78 1.62 8.99
CA PRO A 20 -1.68 2.87 8.24
C PRO A 20 -2.85 3.09 7.27
N ALA A 21 -3.54 2.03 6.81
CA ALA A 21 -4.76 2.15 6.02
C ALA A 21 -5.93 2.72 6.84
N SER A 22 -6.18 2.19 8.04
CA SER A 22 -7.22 2.73 8.93
C SER A 22 -6.92 4.16 9.35
N LEU A 23 -5.65 4.48 9.66
CA LEU A 23 -5.24 5.85 9.97
C LEU A 23 -5.45 6.79 8.78
N SER A 24 -4.98 6.42 7.59
CA SER A 24 -5.15 7.19 6.35
C SER A 24 -6.62 7.48 6.03
N LEU A 25 -7.50 6.49 6.21
CA LEU A 25 -8.94 6.67 6.04
C LEU A 25 -9.49 7.70 7.03
N GLY A 26 -9.09 7.62 8.30
CA GLY A 26 -9.46 8.61 9.31
C GLY A 26 -9.01 10.03 8.94
N LEU A 27 -7.76 10.17 8.47
CA LEU A 27 -7.20 11.44 8.01
C LEU A 27 -7.92 11.98 6.77
N LEU A 28 -8.30 11.09 5.84
CA LEU A 28 -9.05 11.44 4.63
C LEU A 28 -10.44 11.99 5.00
N LEU A 29 -11.15 11.31 5.89
CA LEU A 29 -12.46 11.75 6.38
C LEU A 29 -12.35 13.09 7.11
N ALA A 30 -11.32 13.28 7.94
CA ALA A 30 -11.08 14.55 8.60
C ALA A 30 -10.81 15.69 7.61
N ALA A 31 -9.99 15.46 6.59
CA ALA A 31 -9.69 16.44 5.55
C ALA A 31 -10.95 16.83 4.75
N LEU A 32 -11.78 15.86 4.39
CA LEU A 32 -13.06 16.10 3.70
C LEU A 32 -14.04 16.89 4.57
N LEU A 33 -14.12 16.57 5.86
CA LEU A 33 -14.99 17.27 6.80
C LEU A 33 -14.55 18.74 6.96
N LEU A 34 -13.26 18.99 7.16
CA LEU A 34 -12.72 20.35 7.26
C LEU A 34 -13.01 21.16 6.00
N LEU A 35 -12.82 20.57 4.81
CA LEU A 35 -13.09 21.24 3.54
C LEU A 35 -14.57 21.54 3.34
N GLY A 36 -15.48 20.71 3.86
CA GLY A 36 -16.93 20.88 3.71
C GLY A 36 -17.58 21.80 4.74
N VAL A 37 -16.98 21.96 5.93
CA VAL A 37 -17.58 22.70 7.06
C VAL A 37 -17.03 24.10 7.21
N GLU A 38 -15.79 24.38 6.78
CA GLU A 38 -15.14 25.68 7.00
C GLU A 38 -15.26 26.60 5.77
N PRO A 39 -16.26 27.50 5.70
CA PRO A 39 -16.49 28.36 4.53
C PRO A 39 -15.42 29.45 4.34
N GLY A 40 -14.51 29.62 5.31
CA GLY A 40 -13.48 30.66 5.34
C GLY A 40 -12.05 30.15 5.17
N LEU A 41 -11.86 28.92 4.70
CA LEU A 41 -10.53 28.35 4.49
C LEU A 41 -9.70 29.21 3.53
N ALA A 42 -8.53 29.64 3.99
CA ALA A 42 -7.52 30.25 3.14
C ALA A 42 -7.21 29.32 1.96
N MET A 43 -7.02 29.89 0.77
CA MET A 43 -6.81 29.14 -0.46
C MET A 43 -5.65 28.13 -0.35
N ILE A 44 -4.58 28.50 0.37
CA ILE A 44 -3.44 27.62 0.63
C ILE A 44 -3.84 26.46 1.55
N ALA A 45 -4.59 26.72 2.63
CA ALA A 45 -5.08 25.68 3.52
C ALA A 45 -6.00 24.70 2.78
N ALA A 46 -6.93 25.20 1.96
CA ALA A 46 -7.78 24.39 1.10
C ALA A 46 -6.96 23.54 0.10
N GLY A 47 -5.94 24.14 -0.53
CA GLY A 47 -5.03 23.42 -1.43
C GLY A 47 -4.25 22.29 -0.73
N LEU A 48 -3.79 22.53 0.49
CA LEU A 48 -3.12 21.51 1.32
C LEU A 48 -4.08 20.38 1.73
N LEU A 49 -5.34 20.69 2.05
CA LEU A 49 -6.38 19.68 2.30
C LEU A 49 -6.64 18.81 1.06
N LEU A 50 -6.74 19.42 -0.12
CA LEU A 50 -6.90 18.68 -1.38
C LEU A 50 -5.70 17.77 -1.68
N LEU A 51 -4.47 18.25 -1.43
CA LEU A 51 -3.27 17.41 -1.55
C LEU A 51 -3.26 16.26 -0.53
N SER A 52 -3.71 16.51 0.70
CA SER A 52 -3.87 15.47 1.72
C SER A 52 -4.89 14.41 1.26
N ILE A 53 -6.03 14.82 0.71
CA ILE A 53 -7.03 13.92 0.12
C ILE A 53 -6.42 13.07 -1.01
N ALA A 54 -5.69 13.69 -1.94
CA ALA A 54 -5.03 12.99 -3.03
C ALA A 54 -4.00 11.96 -2.52
N ALA A 55 -3.21 12.32 -1.50
CA ALA A 55 -2.29 11.40 -0.84
C ALA A 55 -3.03 10.22 -0.18
N GLY A 56 -4.17 10.47 0.47
CA GLY A 56 -5.03 9.43 1.04
C GLY A 56 -5.60 8.46 0.01
N ILE A 57 -6.02 8.95 -1.16
CA ILE A 57 -6.48 8.10 -2.28
C ILE A 57 -5.33 7.24 -2.82
N ALA A 58 -4.15 7.84 -3.04
CA ALA A 58 -2.96 7.10 -3.46
C ALA A 58 -2.57 6.04 -2.42
N GLN A 59 -2.67 6.37 -1.14
CA GLN A 59 -2.43 5.45 -0.03
C GLN A 59 -3.42 4.29 -0.06
N ALA A 60 -4.71 4.55 -0.31
CA ALA A 60 -5.74 3.51 -0.40
C ALA A 60 -5.45 2.52 -1.54
N TYR A 61 -4.98 3.00 -2.70
CA TYR A 61 -4.54 2.13 -3.79
C TYR A 61 -3.38 1.22 -3.34
N HIS A 62 -2.39 1.77 -2.63
CA HIS A 62 -1.29 0.97 -2.09
C HIS A 62 -1.75 -0.02 -1.02
N ALA A 63 -2.67 0.37 -0.13
CA ALA A 63 -3.23 -0.47 0.92
C ALA A 63 -3.94 -1.70 0.33
N TRP A 64 -4.80 -1.47 -0.67
CA TRP A 64 -5.49 -2.53 -1.38
C TRP A 64 -4.51 -3.52 -2.03
N ARG A 65 -3.45 -3.00 -2.66
CA ARG A 65 -2.43 -3.84 -3.30
C ARG A 65 -1.63 -4.67 -2.30
N VAL A 66 -1.28 -4.08 -1.15
CA VAL A 66 -0.58 -4.79 -0.05
C VAL A 66 -1.46 -5.90 0.54
N GLU A 67 -2.76 -5.67 0.68
CA GLU A 67 -3.71 -6.67 1.18
C GLU A 67 -3.92 -7.83 0.18
N LEU A 68 -3.99 -7.53 -1.13
CA LEU A 68 -4.01 -8.54 -2.18
C LEU A 68 -2.75 -9.42 -2.11
N ASP A 69 -1.56 -8.80 -2.01
CA ASP A 69 -0.29 -9.52 -1.90
C ASP A 69 -0.26 -10.39 -0.63
N ALA A 70 -0.77 -9.90 0.50
CA ALA A 70 -0.87 -10.67 1.74
C ALA A 70 -1.84 -11.88 1.61
N GLY A 71 -2.94 -11.71 0.88
CA GLY A 71 -3.90 -12.78 0.58
C GLY A 71 -3.31 -13.86 -0.32
N LEU A 72 -2.53 -13.48 -1.33
CA LEU A 72 -1.79 -14.43 -2.18
C LEU A 72 -0.78 -15.23 -1.35
N LEU A 73 -0.01 -14.58 -0.47
CA LEU A 73 0.91 -15.29 0.42
C LEU A 73 0.19 -16.26 1.37
N GLN A 74 -1.00 -15.91 1.82
CA GLN A 74 -1.83 -16.82 2.62
C GLN A 74 -2.21 -18.07 1.83
N LEU A 75 -2.69 -17.90 0.59
CA LEU A 75 -3.07 -19.02 -0.27
C LEU A 75 -1.87 -19.97 -0.51
N LEU A 76 -0.70 -19.42 -0.82
CA LEU A 76 0.51 -20.23 -1.05
C LEU A 76 0.93 -21.02 0.19
N ARG A 77 0.81 -20.40 1.36
CA ARG A 77 1.09 -21.05 2.65
C ARG A 77 0.07 -22.14 2.97
N ASP A 78 -1.21 -21.90 2.69
CA ASP A 78 -2.28 -22.86 2.90
C ASP A 78 -2.15 -24.06 1.91
N GLU A 79 -1.57 -23.85 0.73
CA GLU A 79 -1.15 -24.89 -0.22
C GLU A 79 0.18 -25.58 0.18
N GLY A 80 0.84 -25.14 1.27
CA GLY A 80 2.10 -25.71 1.75
C GLY A 80 3.31 -25.47 0.84
N LEU A 81 3.24 -24.46 -0.04
CA LEU A 81 4.28 -24.17 -1.02
C LEU A 81 5.28 -23.16 -0.47
N ASP A 82 6.57 -23.39 -0.70
CA ASP A 82 7.66 -22.47 -0.35
C ASP A 82 8.59 -22.18 -1.55
N GLY A 83 9.46 -21.19 -1.39
CA GLY A 83 10.52 -20.83 -2.33
C GLY A 83 10.09 -20.80 -3.80
N GLU A 84 10.70 -21.66 -4.61
CA GLU A 84 10.48 -21.73 -6.05
C GLU A 84 9.14 -22.36 -6.44
N ALA A 85 8.59 -23.25 -5.61
CA ALA A 85 7.27 -23.82 -5.83
C ALA A 85 6.18 -22.74 -5.67
N ALA A 86 6.31 -21.91 -4.63
CA ALA A 86 5.47 -20.73 -4.42
C ALA A 86 5.61 -19.72 -5.58
N ALA A 87 6.83 -19.48 -6.06
CA ALA A 87 7.08 -18.59 -7.20
C ALA A 87 6.40 -19.07 -8.48
N ARG A 88 6.52 -20.36 -8.81
CA ARG A 88 5.85 -20.98 -9.98
C ARG A 88 4.34 -20.90 -9.87
N ARG A 89 3.78 -21.26 -8.71
CA ARG A 89 2.33 -21.19 -8.46
C ARG A 89 1.79 -19.77 -8.62
N THR A 90 2.51 -18.77 -8.11
CA THR A 90 2.13 -17.37 -8.29
C THR A 90 2.13 -16.96 -9.77
N ASP A 91 3.16 -17.36 -10.53
CA ASP A 91 3.22 -17.06 -11.97
C ASP A 91 2.11 -17.74 -12.76
N GLN A 92 1.74 -18.96 -12.38
CA GLN A 92 0.62 -19.68 -12.96
C GLN A 92 -0.70 -18.97 -12.67
N LEU A 93 -0.96 -18.60 -11.41
CA LEU A 93 -2.15 -17.84 -11.03
C LEU A 93 -2.26 -16.51 -11.80
N LEU A 94 -1.14 -15.79 -11.96
CA LEU A 94 -1.10 -14.53 -12.72
C LEU A 94 -1.29 -14.74 -14.23
N HIS A 95 -0.83 -15.87 -14.76
CA HIS A 95 -1.03 -16.23 -16.16
C HIS A 95 -2.49 -16.61 -16.43
N ASP A 96 -3.05 -17.49 -15.60
CA ASP A 96 -4.44 -17.96 -15.68
C ASP A 96 -5.43 -16.80 -15.51
N SER A 97 -5.10 -15.81 -14.68
CA SER A 97 -5.91 -14.60 -14.50
C SER A 97 -5.71 -13.54 -15.61
N GLY A 98 -4.87 -13.81 -16.62
CA GLY A 98 -4.55 -12.88 -17.71
C GLY A 98 -3.75 -11.64 -17.29
N LEU A 99 -3.26 -11.59 -16.03
CA LEU A 99 -2.51 -10.45 -15.49
C LEU A 99 -1.02 -10.49 -15.89
N ARG A 100 -0.51 -11.66 -16.27
CA ARG A 100 0.85 -11.84 -16.81
C ARG A 100 0.80 -11.99 -18.33
N ARG A 101 1.12 -10.90 -19.03
CA ARG A 101 1.40 -10.90 -20.49
C ARG A 101 2.80 -11.40 -20.86
N ALA A 102 3.61 -11.80 -19.88
CA ALA A 102 4.96 -12.28 -20.14
C ALA A 102 4.91 -13.69 -20.76
N PRO A 103 5.80 -14.03 -21.70
CA PRO A 103 5.87 -15.35 -22.31
C PRO A 103 6.01 -16.45 -21.23
N PRO A 104 5.51 -17.67 -21.47
CA PRO A 104 5.65 -18.82 -20.56
C PRO A 104 7.11 -19.07 -20.15
N ASP A 105 8.05 -18.79 -21.06
CA ASP A 105 9.50 -19.00 -20.88
C ASP A 105 10.24 -17.82 -20.22
N ALA A 106 9.53 -16.78 -19.78
CA ALA A 106 10.18 -15.67 -19.10
C ALA A 106 10.79 -16.16 -17.78
N PRO A 107 12.07 -15.86 -17.49
CA PRO A 107 12.77 -16.38 -16.34
C PRO A 107 11.98 -16.07 -15.05
N LEU A 108 11.82 -17.11 -14.22
CA LEU A 108 11.15 -17.00 -12.93
C LEU A 108 11.80 -15.85 -12.15
N ARG A 109 11.02 -14.82 -11.82
CA ARG A 109 11.54 -13.77 -10.92
C ARG A 109 11.77 -14.43 -9.57
N GLY A 110 13.03 -14.47 -9.16
CA GLY A 110 13.45 -14.97 -7.85
C GLY A 110 12.63 -14.36 -6.74
N TRP A 111 12.35 -15.16 -5.71
CA TRP A 111 11.49 -14.81 -4.59
C TRP A 111 11.94 -13.49 -3.90
N ASP A 112 13.25 -13.23 -3.88
CA ASP A 112 13.88 -12.02 -3.34
C ASP A 112 13.40 -10.73 -4.02
N LEU A 113 13.28 -10.76 -5.35
CA LEU A 113 12.84 -9.60 -6.14
C LEU A 113 11.35 -9.32 -5.89
N ARG A 114 10.55 -10.37 -5.68
CA ARG A 114 9.13 -10.25 -5.33
C ARG A 114 8.97 -9.64 -3.95
N TRP A 115 9.71 -10.17 -2.98
CA TRP A 115 9.71 -9.64 -1.61
C TRP A 115 10.16 -8.18 -1.56
N ALA A 116 11.22 -7.83 -2.29
CA ALA A 116 11.67 -6.44 -2.38
C ALA A 116 10.61 -5.51 -2.99
N GLY A 117 9.81 -6.01 -3.93
CA GLY A 117 8.66 -5.32 -4.49
C GLY A 117 7.55 -5.09 -3.46
N MET A 118 7.10 -6.15 -2.79
CA MET A 118 6.07 -6.12 -1.74
C MET A 118 6.48 -5.18 -0.60
N ARG A 119 7.72 -5.28 -0.12
CA ARG A 119 8.26 -4.40 0.92
C ARG A 119 8.27 -2.93 0.49
N ARG A 120 8.62 -2.65 -0.78
CA ARG A 120 8.61 -1.28 -1.30
C ARG A 120 7.20 -0.70 -1.38
N LEU A 121 6.19 -1.53 -1.69
CA LEU A 121 4.79 -1.11 -1.65
C LEU A 121 4.36 -0.75 -0.21
N LEU A 122 4.70 -1.58 0.77
CA LEU A 122 4.43 -1.30 2.18
C LEU A 122 5.11 0.01 2.63
N LEU A 123 6.39 0.22 2.28
CA LEU A 123 7.10 1.46 2.61
C LEU A 123 6.47 2.69 1.96
N ARG A 124 6.02 2.58 0.70
CA ARG A 124 5.30 3.67 0.02
C ARG A 124 3.97 3.97 0.70
N GLN A 125 3.27 2.95 1.17
CA GLN A 125 2.03 3.12 1.94
C GLN A 125 2.27 3.94 3.20
N TYR A 126 3.28 3.59 4.01
CA TYR A 126 3.66 4.35 5.20
C TYR A 126 4.08 5.78 4.88
N LEU A 127 4.87 5.97 3.82
CA LEU A 127 5.31 7.29 3.40
C LEU A 127 4.13 8.17 2.99
N LEU A 128 3.16 7.63 2.23
CA LEU A 128 1.97 8.37 1.84
C LEU A 128 1.10 8.74 3.04
N THR A 129 0.91 7.83 4.00
CA THR A 129 0.22 8.15 5.26
C THR A 129 0.93 9.27 6.03
N ALA A 130 2.27 9.24 6.10
CA ALA A 130 3.05 10.30 6.76
C ALA A 130 2.93 11.65 6.05
N VAL A 131 2.99 11.66 4.71
CA VAL A 131 2.79 12.87 3.89
C VAL A 131 1.38 13.42 4.06
N GLN A 132 0.36 12.57 3.99
CA GLN A 132 -1.04 12.96 4.21
C GLN A 132 -1.24 13.60 5.59
N PHE A 133 -0.67 12.98 6.63
CA PHE A 133 -0.71 13.51 7.99
C PHE A 133 -0.05 14.88 8.09
N ALA A 134 1.18 15.03 7.55
CA ALA A 134 1.90 16.29 7.56
C ALA A 134 1.12 17.39 6.81
N LEU A 135 0.56 17.10 5.63
CA LEU A 135 -0.25 18.04 4.87
C LEU A 135 -1.48 18.50 5.65
N LEU A 136 -2.17 17.56 6.33
CA LEU A 136 -3.34 17.89 7.14
C LEU A 136 -2.95 18.79 8.32
N VAL A 137 -1.88 18.47 9.05
CA VAL A 137 -1.38 19.27 10.17
C VAL A 137 -0.99 20.67 9.71
N ILE A 138 -0.26 20.79 8.60
CA ILE A 138 0.12 22.10 8.05
C ILE A 138 -1.11 22.89 7.64
N ALA A 139 -2.12 22.25 7.01
CA ALA A 139 -3.35 22.92 6.62
C ALA A 139 -4.13 23.48 7.82
N VAL A 140 -4.22 22.70 8.91
CA VAL A 140 -4.91 23.10 10.14
C VAL A 140 -4.17 24.22 10.88
N LEU A 141 -2.84 24.18 10.88
CA LEU A 141 -2.01 25.22 11.52
C LEU A 141 -1.80 26.45 10.63
N TRP A 142 -2.25 26.41 9.38
CA TRP A 142 -2.06 27.52 8.45
C TRP A 142 -2.87 28.74 8.90
N PRO A 143 -2.27 29.96 8.93
CA PRO A 143 -3.00 31.17 9.27
C PRO A 143 -4.10 31.45 8.24
N GLN A 144 -5.32 31.70 8.72
CA GLN A 144 -6.51 31.94 7.88
C GLN A 144 -6.70 33.43 7.55
N THR A 145 -5.68 34.25 7.82
CA THR A 145 -5.68 35.72 7.67
C THR A 145 -5.53 36.18 6.23
#